data_AF-A0A398DVV2-F1
#
_entry.id   AF-A0A398DVV2-F1
#
_cell.length_a   1.000
_cell.length_b   1.000
_cell.length_c   1.000
_cell.angle_alpha   90.00
_cell.angle_beta   90.00
_cell.angle_gamma   90.00
#
_symmetry.space_group_name_H-M   'P 1'
#
loop_
_entity.id
_entity.type
_entity.pdbx_description
1 polymer ?
#
loop_
_entity_poly.entity_id
_entity_poly.type
_entity_poly.pdbx_seq_one_letter_code
_entity_poly.pdbx_strand_id
1 'polypeptide(L)'
;MSVLIRTIGNRQYAYLVRRSGGRTVQTYLGPMARVEVAAKVAALKEEGSIPSQFHRFFWDTDPAAIDLHQHATYVIARILETGSLQAVWWLQLQYPTSVILEVLASSKQLSARSRHFWSAWFEVSRIP
;
A
#
# COMPACT_ATOMS: atom_id res chain seq x y z
N MET A 1 8.45 -1.58 0.11
CA MET A 1 9.65 -1.26 0.92
C MET A 1 9.21 -0.37 2.06
N SER A 2 9.81 -0.41 3.26
CA SER A 2 9.39 0.46 4.37
C SER A 2 10.58 1.12 5.06
N VAL A 3 10.35 2.24 5.75
CA VAL A 3 11.38 2.93 6.55
C VAL A 3 11.17 2.64 8.02
N LEU A 4 12.25 2.32 8.72
CA LEU A 4 12.31 2.17 10.18
C LEU A 4 13.14 3.29 10.78
N ILE A 5 12.60 3.95 11.80
CA ILE A 5 13.32 4.97 12.58
C ILE A 5 13.70 4.36 13.92
N ARG A 6 14.97 4.46 14.30
CA ARG A 6 15.50 4.01 15.59
C ARG A 6 16.06 5.20 16.36
N THR A 7 15.69 5.30 17.63
CA THR A 7 16.27 6.28 18.56
C THR A 7 17.36 5.61 19.39
N ILE A 8 18.57 6.17 19.38
CA ILE A 8 19.71 5.70 20.19
C ILE A 8 20.32 6.91 20.89
N GLY A 9 20.23 6.95 22.22
CA GLY A 9 20.54 8.15 23.00
C GLY A 9 19.60 9.30 22.62
N ASN A 10 20.15 10.48 22.32
CA ASN A 10 19.40 11.65 21.87
C ASN A 10 19.42 11.85 20.33
N ARG A 11 19.67 10.79 19.56
CA ARG A 11 19.77 10.84 18.10
C ARG A 11 18.84 9.82 17.45
N GLN A 12 18.26 10.20 16.31
CA GLN A 12 17.39 9.35 15.49
C GLN A 12 18.11 8.92 14.21
N TYR A 13 17.92 7.68 13.83
CA TYR A 13 18.58 7.02 12.70
C TYR A 13 17.55 6.32 11.82
N ALA A 14 17.69 6.49 10.50
CA ALA A 14 16.79 5.90 9.51
C ALA A 14 17.39 4.63 8.89
N TYR A 15 16.54 3.63 8.70
CA TYR A 15 16.87 2.36 8.06
C TYR A 15 15.83 2.05 6.99
N LEU A 16 16.27 1.61 5.82
CA LEU A 16 15.41 1.05 4.79
C LEU A 16 15.25 -0.44 5.02
N VAL A 17 14.00 -0.89 5.09
CA VAL A 17 13.64 -2.28 5.27
C VAL A 17 13.21 -2.86 3.93
N ARG A 18 13.94 -3.88 3.48
CA ARG A 18 13.64 -4.66 2.29
C ARG A 18 13.51 -6.12 2.69
N ARG A 19 12.46 -6.80 2.23
CA ARG A 19 12.39 -8.27 2.32
C ARG A 19 12.85 -8.88 1.00
N SER A 20 13.75 -9.86 1.08
CA SER A 20 14.19 -10.68 -0.04
C SER A 20 14.29 -12.14 0.43
N GLY A 21 13.57 -13.05 -0.23
CA GLY A 21 13.66 -14.50 0.03
C GLY A 21 13.47 -14.91 1.50
N GLY A 22 12.50 -14.33 2.20
CA GLY A 22 12.20 -14.63 3.61
C GLY A 22 13.10 -13.95 4.64
N ARG A 23 14.17 -13.24 4.24
CA ARG A 23 15.02 -12.46 5.13
C ARG A 23 14.68 -10.97 5.05
N THR A 24 14.65 -10.31 6.21
CA THR A 24 14.50 -8.85 6.31
C THR A 24 15.88 -8.22 6.38
N VAL A 25 16.24 -7.43 5.36
CA VAL A 25 17.48 -6.67 5.30
C VAL A 25 17.19 -5.24 5.73
N GLN A 26 17.93 -4.76 6.72
CA GLN A 26 17.91 -3.36 7.15
C GLN A 26 19.14 -2.66 6.59
N THR A 27 18.94 -1.69 5.71
CA THR A 27 20.01 -0.86 5.15
C THR A 27 20.01 0.48 5.85
N TYR A 28 21.12 0.82 6.52
CA TYR A 28 21.27 2.13 7.17
C TYR A 28 21.23 3.26 6.13
N LEU A 29 20.34 4.24 6.35
CA LEU A 29 20.19 5.41 5.48
C LEU A 29 20.93 6.64 6.01
N GLY A 30 21.15 6.72 7.32
CA GLY A 30 21.83 7.87 7.95
C GLY A 30 21.12 8.39 9.20
N PRO A 31 21.69 9.43 9.85
CA PRO A 31 21.03 10.16 10.94
C PRO A 31 19.92 11.07 10.38
N MET A 32 18.78 11.15 11.08
CA MET A 32 17.64 12.01 10.70
C MET A 32 17.95 13.52 10.73
N ALA A 33 19.01 13.92 11.43
CA ALA A 33 19.46 15.32 11.46
C ALA A 33 19.97 15.84 10.10
N ARG A 34 20.26 14.94 9.14
CA ARG A 34 20.63 15.34 7.77
C ARG A 34 19.39 15.54 6.92
N VAL A 35 19.30 16.71 6.29
CA VAL A 35 18.16 17.10 5.44
C VAL A 35 17.95 16.10 4.29
N GLU A 36 19.02 15.61 3.67
CA GLU A 36 18.98 14.60 2.60
C GLU A 36 18.36 13.26 3.07
N VAL A 37 18.63 12.85 4.31
CA VAL A 37 18.08 11.61 4.88
C VAL A 37 16.61 11.81 5.20
N ALA A 38 16.24 12.95 5.79
CA ALA A 38 14.85 13.28 6.08
C ALA A 38 14.00 13.33 4.80
N ALA A 39 14.49 13.98 3.73
CA ALA A 39 13.83 14.03 2.43
C ALA A 39 13.67 12.63 1.81
N LYS A 40 14.72 11.80 1.87
CA LYS A 40 14.68 10.42 1.36
C LYS A 40 13.69 9.56 2.14
N VAL A 41 13.64 9.72 3.46
CA VAL A 41 12.66 9.04 4.32
C VAL A 41 11.23 9.49 4.00
N ALA A 42 11.01 10.78 3.77
CA ALA A 42 9.70 11.31 3.39
C ALA A 42 9.22 10.72 2.04
N ALA A 43 10.07 10.73 1.01
CA ALA A 43 9.75 10.15 -0.30
C ALA A 43 9.44 8.64 -0.21
N LEU A 44 10.27 7.88 0.52
CA LEU A 44 10.04 6.44 0.73
C LEU A 44 8.79 6.15 1.57
N LYS A 45 8.41 7.07 2.47
CA LYS A 45 7.17 6.97 3.25
C LYS A 45 5.96 7.27 2.37
N GLU A 46 6.05 8.27 1.49
CA GLU A 46 5.00 8.56 0.51
C GLU A 46 4.77 7.37 -0.44
N GLU A 47 5.83 6.74 -0.94
CA GLU A 47 5.75 5.51 -1.76
C GLU A 47 5.05 4.35 -1.02
N GLY A 48 5.15 4.28 0.31
CA GLY A 48 4.58 3.22 1.14
C GLY A 48 3.27 3.59 1.84
N SER A 49 2.67 4.73 1.50
CA SER A 49 1.46 5.23 2.16
C SER A 49 0.35 5.50 1.15
N ILE A 50 -0.89 5.62 1.64
CA ILE A 50 -2.02 6.00 0.79
C ILE A 50 -1.91 7.49 0.46
N PRO A 51 -1.88 7.88 -0.83
CA PRO A 51 -1.92 9.28 -1.23
C PRO A 51 -3.14 10.03 -0.68
N SER A 52 -2.95 11.28 -0.28
CA SER A 52 -3.98 12.09 0.37
C SER A 52 -5.27 12.23 -0.45
N GLN A 53 -5.16 12.28 -1.78
CA GLN A 53 -6.31 12.32 -2.68
C GLN A 53 -7.20 11.06 -2.62
N PHE A 54 -6.73 9.96 -2.03
CA PHE A 54 -7.48 8.72 -1.88
C PHE A 54 -7.97 8.46 -0.44
N HIS A 55 -7.60 9.31 0.53
CA HIS A 55 -8.00 9.17 1.93
C HIS A 55 -9.52 9.10 2.13
N ARG A 56 -10.29 9.79 1.27
CA ARG A 56 -11.77 9.75 1.32
C ARG A 56 -12.38 8.34 1.17
N PHE A 57 -11.65 7.40 0.57
CA PHE A 57 -12.13 6.01 0.41
C PHE A 57 -11.99 5.20 1.70
N PHE A 58 -11.21 5.69 2.66
CA PHE A 58 -10.90 5.04 3.94
C PHE A 58 -11.54 5.83 5.11
N TRP A 59 -12.79 6.23 4.97
CA TRP A 59 -13.47 7.08 5.95
C TRP A 59 -13.63 6.42 7.34
N ASP A 60 -13.53 5.08 7.41
CA ASP A 60 -13.69 4.28 8.62
C ASP A 60 -12.35 3.90 9.28
N THR A 61 -11.21 4.32 8.74
CA THR A 61 -9.89 3.96 9.26
C THR A 61 -8.89 5.08 9.02
N ASP A 62 -8.05 5.38 10.00
CA ASP A 62 -6.98 6.36 9.82
C ASP A 62 -6.03 5.90 8.68
N PRO A 63 -5.94 6.64 7.56
CA PRO A 63 -5.08 6.27 6.43
C PRO A 63 -3.60 6.16 6.81
N ALA A 64 -3.15 6.86 7.85
CA ALA A 64 -1.77 6.79 8.33
C ALA A 64 -1.46 5.48 9.07
N ALA A 65 -2.48 4.79 9.59
CA ALA A 65 -2.34 3.49 10.26
C ALA A 65 -2.37 2.31 9.27
N ILE A 66 -2.74 2.55 8.00
CA ILE A 66 -2.83 1.50 6.99
C ILE A 66 -1.45 1.18 6.43
N ASP A 67 -0.91 0.02 6.82
CA ASP A 67 0.20 -0.62 6.13
C ASP A 67 -0.26 -1.24 4.80
N LEU A 68 0.23 -0.72 3.67
CA LEU A 68 -0.14 -1.17 2.32
C LEU A 68 0.18 -2.65 2.05
N HIS A 69 1.16 -3.23 2.74
CA HIS A 69 1.51 -4.64 2.56
C HIS A 69 0.68 -5.55 3.46
N GLN A 70 0.60 -5.24 4.76
CA GLN A 70 -0.13 -6.07 5.74
C GLN A 70 -1.64 -6.00 5.55
N HIS A 71 -2.15 -4.87 5.05
CA HIS A 71 -3.57 -4.64 4.82
C HIS A 71 -3.94 -4.65 3.34
N ALA A 72 -3.14 -5.29 2.48
CA ALA A 72 -3.34 -5.32 1.03
C ALA A 72 -4.78 -5.72 0.64
N THR A 73 -5.32 -6.79 1.22
CA THR A 73 -6.70 -7.25 0.95
C THR A 73 -7.74 -6.17 1.26
N TYR A 74 -7.58 -5.46 2.37
CA TYR A 74 -8.49 -4.38 2.77
C TYR A 74 -8.37 -3.19 1.81
N VAL A 75 -7.15 -2.73 1.52
CA VAL A 75 -6.91 -1.60 0.60
C VAL A 75 -7.48 -1.88 -0.79
N ILE A 76 -7.20 -3.08 -1.31
CA ILE A 76 -7.64 -3.48 -2.65
C ILE A 76 -9.17 -3.59 -2.67
N ALA A 77 -9.78 -4.31 -1.72
CA ALA A 77 -11.23 -4.45 -1.68
C ALA A 77 -11.93 -3.10 -1.51
N ARG A 78 -11.38 -2.20 -0.68
CA ARG A 78 -11.94 -0.87 -0.45
C ARG A 78 -11.99 -0.05 -1.72
N ILE A 79 -10.88 0.00 -2.48
CA ILE A 79 -10.83 0.76 -3.73
C ILE A 79 -11.68 0.11 -4.83
N LEU A 80 -11.74 -1.22 -4.91
CA LEU A 80 -12.62 -1.88 -5.87
C LEU A 80 -14.10 -1.67 -5.54
N GLU A 81 -14.48 -1.49 -4.27
CA GLU A 81 -15.89 -1.26 -3.92
C GLU A 81 -16.32 0.21 -4.10
N THR A 82 -15.49 1.17 -3.69
CA THR A 82 -15.91 2.60 -3.61
C THR A 82 -14.96 3.57 -4.31
N GLY A 83 -13.88 3.06 -4.89
CA GLY A 83 -12.83 3.86 -5.51
C GLY A 83 -13.19 4.44 -6.88
N SER A 84 -12.28 5.27 -7.38
CA SER A 84 -12.32 5.82 -8.75
C SER A 84 -11.33 5.08 -9.66
N LEU A 85 -11.45 5.23 -10.98
CA LEU A 85 -10.48 4.69 -11.94
C LEU A 85 -9.03 5.14 -11.63
N GLN A 86 -8.84 6.40 -11.22
CA GLN A 86 -7.53 6.90 -10.79
C GLN A 86 -6.98 6.14 -9.58
N ALA A 87 -7.84 5.77 -8.63
CA ALA A 87 -7.45 4.97 -7.47
C ALA A 87 -7.09 3.52 -7.87
N VAL A 88 -7.76 2.97 -8.89
CA VAL A 88 -7.41 1.66 -9.43
C VAL A 88 -6.08 1.68 -10.18
N TRP A 89 -5.78 2.73 -10.96
CA TRP A 89 -4.45 2.90 -11.55
C TRP A 89 -3.36 2.98 -10.48
N TRP A 90 -3.59 3.73 -9.41
CA TRP A 90 -2.67 3.74 -8.27
C TRP A 90 -2.51 2.34 -7.67
N LEU A 91 -3.59 1.61 -7.48
CA LEU A 91 -3.58 0.25 -6.95
C LEU A 91 -2.75 -0.70 -7.85
N GLN A 92 -2.83 -0.56 -9.18
CA GLN A 92 -1.99 -1.31 -10.13
C GLN A 92 -0.51 -0.93 -10.09
N LEU A 93 -0.16 0.28 -9.64
CA LEU A 93 1.24 0.66 -9.37
C LEU A 93 1.75 0.07 -8.05
N GLN A 94 0.86 -0.16 -7.08
CA GLN A 94 1.22 -0.66 -5.75
C GLN A 94 1.23 -2.19 -5.65
N TYR A 95 0.34 -2.87 -6.38
CA TYR A 95 0.12 -4.30 -6.27
C TYR A 95 0.24 -4.99 -7.63
N PRO A 96 0.83 -6.20 -7.69
CA PRO A 96 0.75 -7.03 -8.87
C PRO A 96 -0.71 -7.32 -9.24
N THR A 97 -1.05 -7.26 -10.52
CA THR A 97 -2.42 -7.54 -11.00
C THR A 97 -2.96 -8.88 -10.51
N SER A 98 -2.12 -9.91 -10.37
CA SER A 98 -2.51 -11.21 -9.80
C SER A 98 -3.08 -11.10 -8.38
N VAL A 99 -2.49 -10.27 -7.52
CA VAL A 99 -2.97 -10.04 -6.14
C VAL A 99 -4.31 -9.29 -6.16
N ILE A 100 -4.46 -8.34 -7.09
CA ILE A 100 -5.72 -7.61 -7.28
C ILE A 100 -6.84 -8.59 -7.67
N LEU A 101 -6.57 -9.48 -8.62
CA LEU A 101 -7.53 -10.49 -9.08
C LEU A 101 -7.86 -11.51 -7.99
N GLU A 102 -6.89 -11.92 -7.18
CA GLU A 102 -7.12 -12.81 -6.04
C GLU A 102 -8.07 -12.17 -5.01
N VAL A 103 -7.89 -10.89 -4.70
CA VAL A 103 -8.79 -10.16 -3.79
C VAL A 103 -10.16 -9.96 -4.43
N LEU A 104 -10.21 -9.63 -5.72
CA LEU A 104 -11.46 -9.51 -6.47
C LEU A 104 -12.27 -10.82 -6.40
N ALA A 105 -11.59 -11.97 -6.40
CA ALA A 105 -12.20 -13.28 -6.26
C ALA A 105 -12.65 -13.65 -4.85
N SER A 106 -11.76 -13.47 -3.88
CA SER A 106 -11.94 -14.00 -2.52
C SER A 106 -12.66 -13.04 -1.57
N SER A 107 -12.65 -11.74 -1.83
CA SER A 107 -13.08 -10.74 -0.84
C SER A 107 -14.60 -10.70 -0.65
N LYS A 108 -15.04 -10.96 0.59
CA LYS A 108 -16.45 -10.83 1.00
C LYS A 108 -16.94 -9.38 1.09
N GLN A 109 -16.04 -8.40 1.02
CA GLN A 109 -16.39 -6.97 1.10
C GLN A 109 -16.90 -6.40 -0.23
N LEU A 110 -16.67 -7.14 -1.33
CA LEU A 110 -17.08 -6.70 -2.67
C LEU A 110 -18.51 -7.13 -2.98
N SER A 111 -19.33 -6.18 -3.40
CA SER A 111 -20.66 -6.46 -3.90
C SER A 111 -20.60 -7.22 -5.23
N ALA A 112 -21.66 -7.96 -5.56
CA ALA A 112 -21.75 -8.66 -6.85
C ALA A 112 -21.63 -7.69 -8.04
N ARG A 113 -22.15 -6.46 -7.87
CA ARG A 113 -22.04 -5.38 -8.86
C ARG A 113 -20.57 -5.02 -9.12
N SER A 114 -19.81 -4.71 -8.07
CA SER A 114 -18.39 -4.38 -8.19
C SER A 114 -17.61 -5.54 -8.80
N ARG A 115 -17.87 -6.78 -8.34
CA ARG A 115 -17.24 -7.98 -8.90
C ARG A 115 -17.47 -8.09 -10.40
N HIS A 116 -18.71 -7.99 -10.86
CA HIS A 116 -19.02 -8.07 -12.29
C HIS A 116 -18.35 -6.95 -13.09
N PHE A 117 -18.42 -5.70 -12.61
CA PHE A 117 -17.80 -4.58 -13.29
C PHE A 117 -16.29 -4.78 -13.48
N TRP A 118 -15.58 -5.10 -12.39
CA TRP A 118 -14.13 -5.29 -12.45
C TRP A 118 -13.73 -6.57 -13.18
N SER A 119 -14.56 -7.62 -13.14
CA SER A 119 -14.30 -8.82 -13.94
C SER A 119 -14.33 -8.50 -15.44
N ALA A 120 -15.27 -7.65 -15.87
CA ALA A 120 -15.31 -7.16 -17.25
C ALA A 120 -14.12 -6.25 -17.55
N TRP A 121 -13.77 -5.33 -16.64
CA TRP A 121 -12.62 -4.42 -16.80
C TRP A 121 -11.29 -5.16 -16.96
N PHE A 122 -11.06 -6.21 -16.16
CA PHE A 122 -9.85 -7.02 -16.19
C PHE A 122 -9.92 -8.19 -17.17
N GLU A 123 -10.99 -8.30 -17.96
CA GLU A 123 -11.21 -9.36 -18.95
C GLU A 123 -11.10 -10.78 -18.35
N VAL A 124 -11.57 -10.96 -17.11
CA VAL A 124 -11.49 -12.25 -16.41
C VAL A 124 -12.84 -12.97 -16.51
N SER A 125 -12.83 -14.10 -17.21
CA SER A 125 -13.99 -14.97 -17.40
C SER A 125 -14.38 -15.64 -16.08
N ARG A 126 -15.46 -15.13 -15.46
CA ARG A 126 -16.17 -15.70 -14.29
C ARG A 126 -15.25 -16.02 -13.10
N ILE A 127 -15.30 -15.11 -12.14
CA ILE A 127 -14.71 -15.30 -10.82
C ILE A 127 -15.58 -16.28 -10.02
N PRO A 128 -15.01 -17.32 -9.40
CA PRO A 128 -15.75 -18.33 -8.63
C PRO A 128 -16.44 -17.75 -7.38
#